data_AF-A0A9E8MW90-F1
#
_entry.id   AF-A0A9E8MW90-F1
#
_cell.length_a   1.000
_cell.length_b   1.000
_cell.length_c   1.000
_cell.angle_alpha   90.00
_cell.angle_beta   90.00
_cell.angle_gamma   90.00
#
_symmetry.space_group_name_H-M   'P 1'
#
loop_
_entity.id
_entity.type
_entity.pdbx_description
1 polymer ?
#
loop_
_entity_poly.entity_id
_entity_poly.type
_entity_poly.pdbx_seq_one_letter_code
_entity_poly.pdbx_strand_id
1 'polypeptide(L)'
;MGTFDQEYSYAATGYNGKVAFNIGAQYGEKAYFGLNLNSHFLNYERSTFLYERNNNATSIVNQVGFENNISTIGSGFSFQLGSIFKLSDALRVGLTYDSPTWMTIQEETTQYIETVRTEAGENIRQIVNPQVVNVFPNTHYNHQEK
;
A
#
# COMPACT_ATOMS: atom_id res chain seq x y z
N MET A 1 18.91 29.21 25.04
CA MET A 1 18.66 28.52 23.77
C MET A 1 17.66 27.41 24.06
N GLY A 2 16.57 27.33 23.30
CA GLY A 2 15.59 26.27 23.47
C GLY A 2 16.04 24.95 22.84
N THR A 3 15.58 23.84 23.39
CA THR A 3 15.67 22.50 22.84
C THR A 3 14.35 22.10 22.19
N PHE A 4 14.45 21.17 21.25
CA PHE A 4 13.36 20.59 20.52
C PHE A 4 13.38 19.09 20.75
N ASP A 5 12.28 18.54 21.23
CA ASP A 5 12.13 17.11 21.46
C ASP A 5 11.06 16.59 20.49
N GLN A 6 11.41 15.57 19.71
CA GLN A 6 10.51 14.95 18.73
C GLN A 6 10.36 13.45 19.03
N GLU A 7 9.12 13.00 19.03
CA GLU A 7 8.75 11.60 19.16
C GLU A 7 7.90 11.18 17.96
N TYR A 8 8.23 10.02 17.38
CA TYR A 8 7.52 9.47 16.23
C TYR A 8 7.09 8.04 16.54
N SER A 9 5.78 7.81 16.52
CA SER A 9 5.16 6.50 16.68
C SER A 9 4.60 6.03 15.35
N TYR A 10 4.75 4.74 15.07
CA TYR A 10 4.32 4.09 13.85
C TYR A 10 3.71 2.72 14.16
N ALA A 11 2.52 2.48 13.64
CA ALA A 11 1.87 1.17 13.66
C ALA A 11 1.32 0.87 12.27
N ALA A 12 1.50 -0.38 11.82
CA ALA A 12 0.93 -0.83 10.57
C ALA A 12 0.51 -2.30 10.65
N THR A 13 -0.57 -2.63 9.95
CA THR A 13 -1.08 -3.99 9.82
C THR A 13 -1.62 -4.18 8.40
N GLY A 14 -1.73 -5.41 7.95
CA GLY A 14 -2.28 -5.69 6.63
C GLY A 14 -2.01 -7.11 6.14
N TYR A 15 -2.61 -7.43 5.01
CA TYR A 15 -2.39 -8.68 4.29
C TYR A 15 -2.31 -8.43 2.78
N ASN A 16 -1.51 -9.27 2.12
CA ASN A 16 -1.46 -9.37 0.67
C ASN A 16 -1.64 -10.86 0.33
N GLY A 17 -2.50 -11.14 -0.64
CA GLY A 17 -2.76 -12.51 -1.06
C GLY A 17 -3.14 -12.61 -2.52
N LYS A 18 -3.14 -13.85 -3.00
CA LYS A 18 -3.43 -14.20 -4.39
C LYS A 18 -4.25 -15.48 -4.45
N VAL A 19 -5.31 -15.47 -5.25
CA VAL A 19 -6.03 -16.68 -5.67
C VAL A 19 -5.65 -16.98 -7.12
N ALA A 20 -5.30 -18.23 -7.40
CA ALA A 20 -4.91 -18.68 -8.74
C ALA A 20 -5.82 -19.80 -9.24
N PHE A 21 -6.21 -19.74 -10.52
CA PHE A 21 -6.97 -20.75 -11.22
C PHE A 21 -6.19 -21.25 -12.43
N ASN A 22 -5.96 -22.56 -12.51
CA ASN A 22 -5.11 -23.19 -13.52
C ASN A 22 -5.93 -24.07 -14.45
N ILE A 23 -5.74 -23.91 -15.75
CA ILE A 23 -6.34 -24.72 -16.81
C ILE A 23 -5.22 -25.33 -17.65
N GLY A 24 -5.33 -26.62 -17.94
CA GLY A 24 -4.41 -27.33 -18.83
C GLY A 24 -5.19 -28.06 -19.92
N ALA A 25 -4.64 -28.09 -21.13
CA ALA A 25 -5.18 -28.85 -22.25
C ALA A 25 -4.05 -29.54 -23.02
N GLN A 26 -4.31 -30.75 -23.49
CA GLN A 26 -3.39 -31.49 -24.36
C GLN A 26 -4.00 -31.60 -25.75
N TYR A 27 -3.20 -31.32 -26.77
CA TYR A 27 -3.57 -31.48 -28.18
C TYR A 27 -2.70 -32.56 -28.83
N GLY A 28 -3.33 -33.68 -29.20
CA GLY A 28 -2.63 -34.87 -29.67
C GLY A 28 -1.69 -35.44 -28.60
N GLU A 29 -0.55 -35.99 -29.01
CA GLU A 29 0.44 -36.56 -28.07
C GLU A 29 1.65 -35.63 -27.81
N LYS A 30 1.76 -34.54 -28.59
CA LYS A 30 2.97 -33.73 -28.67
C LYS A 30 2.83 -32.30 -28.17
N ALA A 31 1.63 -31.76 -28.00
CA ALA A 31 1.43 -30.37 -27.58
C ALA A 31 0.59 -30.28 -26.32
N TYR A 32 1.03 -29.45 -25.37
CA TYR A 32 0.34 -29.16 -24.11
C TYR A 32 0.25 -27.64 -23.98
N PHE A 33 -0.88 -27.15 -23.51
CA PHE A 33 -1.16 -25.74 -23.28
C PHE A 33 -1.66 -25.55 -21.86
N GLY A 34 -1.24 -24.45 -21.24
CA GLY A 34 -1.61 -24.05 -19.89
C GLY A 34 -2.02 -22.59 -19.84
N LEU A 35 -3.03 -22.30 -19.02
CA LEU A 35 -3.45 -20.96 -18.66
C LEU A 35 -3.53 -20.88 -17.14
N ASN A 36 -2.89 -19.89 -16.54
CA ASN A 36 -3.03 -19.54 -15.13
C ASN A 36 -3.68 -18.15 -15.05
N LEU A 37 -4.79 -18.03 -14.32
CA LEU A 37 -5.46 -16.77 -14.02
C LEU A 37 -5.27 -16.44 -12.54
N ASN A 38 -4.77 -15.25 -12.25
CA ASN A 38 -4.45 -14.82 -10.90
C ASN A 38 -5.29 -13.59 -10.52
N SER A 39 -5.94 -13.63 -9.37
CA SER A 39 -6.53 -12.47 -8.71
C SER A 39 -5.72 -12.12 -7.48
N HIS A 40 -5.30 -10.85 -7.39
CA HIS A 40 -4.48 -10.31 -6.30
C HIS A 40 -5.33 -9.39 -5.43
N PHE A 41 -5.05 -9.38 -4.13
CA PHE A 41 -5.73 -8.51 -3.18
C PHE A 41 -4.77 -8.04 -2.09
N LEU A 42 -4.97 -6.79 -1.66
CA LEU A 42 -4.13 -6.06 -0.71
C LEU A 42 -5.07 -5.31 0.23
N ASN A 43 -4.82 -5.40 1.53
CA ASN A 43 -5.41 -4.52 2.52
C ASN A 43 -4.30 -4.11 3.49
N TYR A 44 -4.10 -2.82 3.67
CA TYR A 44 -3.05 -2.26 4.51
C TYR A 44 -3.56 -1.05 5.27
N GLU A 45 -3.34 -1.05 6.58
CA GLU A 45 -3.67 0.04 7.48
C GLU A 45 -2.39 0.54 8.15
N ARG A 46 -2.23 1.86 8.21
CA ARG A 46 -1.10 2.52 8.84
C ARG A 46 -1.57 3.69 9.68
N SER A 47 -1.05 3.78 10.90
CA SER A 47 -1.18 4.94 11.79
C SER A 47 0.19 5.50 12.12
N THR A 48 0.36 6.80 11.99
CA THR A 48 1.55 7.52 12.43
C THR A 48 1.15 8.63 13.39
N PHE A 49 1.95 8.82 14.43
CA PHE A 49 1.79 9.93 15.36
C PHE A 49 3.14 10.62 15.54
N LEU A 50 3.19 11.90 15.18
CA LEU A 50 4.31 12.77 15.40
C LEU A 50 3.98 13.70 16.57
N TYR A 51 4.81 13.67 17.59
CA TYR A 51 4.73 14.60 18.70
C TYR A 51 6.01 15.44 18.77
N GLU A 52 5.84 16.74 18.90
CA GLU A 52 6.92 17.71 18.92
C GLU A 52 6.72 18.63 20.12
N ARG A 53 7.79 18.84 20.90
CA ARG A 53 7.82 19.80 22.00
C ARG A 53 8.95 20.80 21.80
N ASN A 54 8.61 22.07 21.95
CA ASN A 54 9.52 23.21 21.84
C ASN A 54 9.53 23.99 23.16
N ASN A 55 10.70 24.29 23.71
CA ASN A 55 10.85 25.12 24.91
C ASN A 55 11.60 26.45 24.63
N ASN A 56 11.70 26.85 23.37
CA ASN A 56 12.35 28.09 22.98
C ASN A 56 11.49 29.30 23.38
N ALA A 57 12.06 30.21 24.15
CA ALA A 57 11.40 31.41 24.67
C ALA A 57 10.87 32.37 23.60
N THR A 58 11.29 32.23 22.34
CA THR A 58 10.77 33.00 21.20
C THR A 58 9.62 32.31 20.46
N SER A 59 9.30 31.06 20.78
CA SER A 59 8.18 30.32 20.17
C SER A 59 6.91 30.56 20.97
N ILE A 60 5.81 30.85 20.26
CA ILE A 60 4.47 30.93 20.86
C ILE A 60 3.87 29.51 20.99
N VAL A 61 4.24 28.60 20.08
CA VAL A 61 3.81 27.19 20.08
C VAL A 61 4.85 26.34 20.79
N ASN A 62 4.40 25.56 21.78
CA ASN A 62 5.27 24.74 22.63
C ASN A 62 5.09 23.25 22.39
N GLN A 63 3.94 22.83 21.82
CA GLN A 63 3.69 21.43 21.47
C GLN A 63 2.91 21.32 20.17
N VAL A 64 3.22 20.30 19.37
CA VAL A 64 2.47 19.89 18.18
C VAL A 64 2.29 18.38 18.23
N GLY A 65 1.06 17.91 18.15
CA GLY A 65 0.73 16.50 17.91
C GLY A 65 0.08 16.37 16.53
N PHE A 66 0.55 15.45 15.72
CA PHE A 66 0.02 15.19 14.39
C PHE A 66 -0.18 13.69 14.20
N GLU A 67 -1.44 13.29 13.98
CA GLU A 67 -1.81 11.91 13.69
C GLU A 67 -2.21 11.78 12.22
N ASN A 68 -1.77 10.71 11.58
CA ASN A 68 -2.17 10.37 10.23
C ASN A 68 -2.50 8.87 10.12
N ASN A 69 -3.76 8.58 9.79
CA ASN A 69 -4.21 7.22 9.53
C ASN A 69 -4.50 7.05 8.05
N ILE A 70 -3.96 6.00 7.45
CA ILE A 70 -4.11 5.64 6.04
C ILE A 70 -4.64 4.22 5.97
N SER A 71 -5.69 4.03 5.16
CA SER A 71 -6.20 2.71 4.76
C SER A 71 -6.03 2.56 3.26
N THR A 72 -5.42 1.46 2.84
CA THR A 72 -5.12 1.15 1.44
C THR A 72 -5.74 -0.20 1.10
N ILE A 73 -6.69 -0.20 0.17
CA ILE A 73 -7.32 -1.41 -0.36
C ILE A 73 -6.93 -1.55 -1.84
N GLY A 74 -6.40 -2.72 -2.19
CA GLY A 74 -5.95 -3.03 -3.54
C GLY A 74 -6.57 -4.30 -4.08
N SER A 75 -6.89 -4.29 -5.37
CA SER A 75 -7.28 -5.48 -6.13
C SER A 75 -6.53 -5.51 -7.45
N GLY A 76 -6.26 -6.70 -7.98
CA GLY A 76 -5.55 -6.82 -9.25
C GLY A 76 -5.75 -8.15 -9.95
N PHE A 77 -5.30 -8.18 -11.20
CA PHE A 77 -5.41 -9.35 -12.06
C PHE A 77 -4.13 -9.55 -12.86
N SER A 78 -3.72 -10.81 -13.04
CA SER A 78 -2.69 -11.21 -13.99
C SER A 78 -2.98 -12.59 -14.58
N PHE A 79 -2.40 -12.90 -15.72
CA PHE A 79 -2.49 -14.23 -16.33
C PHE A 79 -1.12 -14.71 -16.81
N GLN A 80 -0.99 -16.03 -16.95
CA GLN A 80 0.20 -16.67 -17.49
C GLN A 80 -0.24 -17.68 -18.53
N LEU A 81 0.42 -17.68 -19.68
CA LEU A 81 0.21 -18.66 -20.76
C LEU A 81 1.44 -19.54 -20.84
N GLY A 82 1.22 -20.85 -20.93
CA GLY A 82 2.28 -21.84 -21.08
C GLY A 82 1.99 -22.77 -22.25
N SER A 83 3.04 -23.19 -22.94
CA SER A 83 2.97 -24.29 -23.90
C SER A 83 4.18 -25.19 -23.75
N ILE A 84 3.99 -26.49 -23.95
CA ILE A 84 5.06 -27.49 -23.96
C ILE A 84 4.89 -28.34 -25.22
N PHE A 85 5.96 -28.43 -26.00
CA PHE A 85 6.03 -29.24 -27.21
C PHE A 85 7.03 -30.38 -27.03
N LYS A 86 6.58 -31.61 -27.29
CA LYS A 86 7.40 -32.81 -27.33
C LYS A 86 8.05 -32.95 -28.71
N LEU A 87 9.35 -32.66 -28.81
CA LEU A 87 10.12 -32.77 -30.05
C LEU A 87 10.57 -34.23 -30.30
N SER A 88 10.85 -34.99 -29.24
CA SER A 88 11.13 -36.43 -29.27
C SER A 88 10.63 -37.09 -27.98
N ASP A 89 10.79 -38.41 -27.83
CA ASP A 89 10.41 -39.11 -26.59
C ASP A 89 11.18 -38.62 -25.35
N ALA A 90 12.41 -38.14 -25.57
CA ALA A 90 13.26 -37.61 -24.51
C ALA A 90 13.26 -36.08 -24.42
N LEU A 91 12.94 -35.35 -25.51
CA LEU A 91 13.08 -33.90 -25.58
C LEU A 91 11.73 -33.18 -25.59
N ARG A 92 11.55 -32.25 -24.64
CA ARG A 92 10.43 -31.30 -24.58
C ARG A 92 10.96 -29.88 -24.51
N VAL A 93 10.26 -28.95 -25.17
CA VAL A 93 10.57 -27.51 -25.15
C VAL A 93 9.34 -26.77 -24.69
N GLY A 94 9.51 -25.84 -23.76
CA GLY A 94 8.44 -25.01 -23.21
C GLY A 94 8.58 -23.55 -23.60
N LEU A 95 7.45 -22.87 -23.77
CA LEU A 95 7.36 -21.41 -23.89
C LEU A 95 6.33 -20.91 -22.90
N THR A 96 6.68 -19.89 -22.13
CA THR A 96 5.79 -19.23 -21.17
C THR A 96 5.74 -17.73 -21.45
N TYR A 97 4.59 -17.14 -21.19
CA TYR A 97 4.37 -15.71 -21.22
C TYR A 97 3.61 -15.30 -19.97
N ASP A 98 4.20 -14.40 -19.20
CA ASP A 98 3.62 -13.81 -18.01
C ASP A 98 3.08 -12.42 -18.35
N SER A 99 1.81 -12.18 -18.01
CA SER A 99 1.24 -10.84 -18.16
C SER A 99 1.73 -9.93 -17.03
N PRO A 100 1.69 -8.60 -17.25
CA PRO A 100 1.73 -7.64 -16.15
C PRO A 100 0.60 -7.92 -15.15
N THR A 101 0.76 -7.40 -13.94
CA THR A 101 -0.38 -7.29 -13.00
C THR A 101 -1.00 -5.92 -13.17
N TRP A 102 -2.29 -5.90 -13.55
CA TRP A 102 -3.11 -4.69 -13.54
C TRP A 102 -3.72 -4.54 -12.16
N MET A 103 -3.31 -3.50 -11.42
CA MET A 103 -3.83 -3.23 -10.09
C MET A 103 -4.68 -1.96 -10.06
N THR A 104 -5.74 -2.01 -9.26
CA THR A 104 -6.50 -0.85 -8.80
C THR A 104 -6.28 -0.69 -7.30
N ILE A 105 -5.81 0.48 -6.90
CA ILE A 105 -5.57 0.83 -5.50
C ILE A 105 -6.49 1.99 -5.13
N GLN A 106 -7.15 1.85 -3.99
CA GLN A 106 -7.94 2.88 -3.33
C GLN A 106 -7.29 3.20 -1.98
N GLU A 107 -7.11 4.49 -1.71
CA GLU A 107 -6.53 4.96 -0.46
C GLU A 107 -7.48 5.96 0.20
N GLU A 108 -7.61 5.81 1.52
CA GLU A 108 -8.37 6.69 2.38
C GLU A 108 -7.46 7.22 3.49
N THR A 109 -7.50 8.54 3.71
CA THR A 109 -6.65 9.19 4.73
C THR A 109 -7.47 10.05 5.67
N THR A 110 -7.20 9.91 6.97
CA THR A 110 -7.66 10.82 8.01
C THR A 110 -6.47 11.48 8.70
N GLN A 111 -6.67 12.72 9.15
CA GLN A 111 -5.63 13.52 9.79
C GLN A 111 -6.20 14.23 11.00
N TYR A 112 -5.39 14.29 12.05
CA TYR A 112 -5.67 15.03 13.27
C TYR A 112 -4.43 15.87 13.61
N ILE A 113 -4.65 17.13 13.97
CA ILE A 113 -3.57 17.97 14.48
C ILE A 113 -4.00 18.66 15.77
N GLU A 114 -3.10 18.70 16.72
CA GLU A 114 -3.22 19.48 17.92
C GLU A 114 -1.99 20.34 18.15
N THR A 115 -2.20 21.51 18.72
CA THR A 115 -1.13 22.41 19.10
C THR A 115 -1.40 22.96 20.48
N VAL A 116 -0.34 23.17 21.26
CA VAL A 116 -0.41 23.93 22.50
C VAL A 116 0.46 25.16 22.34
N ARG A 117 -0.14 26.34 22.56
CA ARG A 117 0.54 27.63 22.51
C ARG A 117 0.41 28.37 23.82
N THR A 118 1.41 29.17 24.20
CA THR A 118 1.31 30.07 25.36
C THR A 118 0.93 31.46 24.89
N GLU A 119 -0.19 31.98 25.40
CA GLU A 119 -0.68 33.32 25.08
C GLU A 119 -1.03 34.02 26.40
N ALA A 120 -0.44 35.20 26.65
CA ALA A 120 -0.62 35.95 27.90
C ALA A 120 -0.31 35.17 29.20
N GLY A 121 0.56 34.16 29.16
CA GLY A 121 0.94 33.33 30.32
C GLY A 121 0.08 32.09 30.52
N GLU A 122 -0.97 31.90 29.72
CA GLU A 122 -1.86 30.75 29.74
C GLU A 122 -1.57 29.79 28.58
N ASN A 123 -1.73 28.48 28.81
CA ASN A 123 -1.60 27.47 27.76
C ASN A 123 -2.94 27.26 27.04
N ILE A 124 -2.97 27.56 25.75
CA ILE A 124 -4.12 27.35 24.88
C ILE A 124 -3.88 26.11 24.02
N ARG A 125 -4.72 25.09 24.19
CA ARG A 125 -4.76 23.90 23.32
C ARG A 125 -5.73 24.15 22.17
N GLN A 126 -5.25 24.02 20.94
CA GLN A 126 -6.08 24.07 19.74
C GLN A 126 -6.02 22.71 19.04
N ILE A 127 -7.20 22.14 18.79
CA ILE A 127 -7.37 20.87 18.10
C ILE A 127 -8.06 21.15 16.77
N VAL A 128 -7.51 20.62 15.69
CA VAL A 128 -8.15 20.56 14.38
C VAL A 128 -8.30 19.09 14.01
N ASN A 129 -9.51 18.58 14.22
CA ASN A 129 -9.92 17.26 13.78
C ASN A 129 -11.07 17.44 12.79
N PRO A 130 -10.79 17.51 11.48
CA PRO A 130 -11.83 17.76 10.49
C PRO A 130 -12.81 16.59 10.35
N GLN A 131 -12.48 15.40 10.86
CA GLN A 131 -13.24 14.16 10.65
C GLN A 131 -13.53 13.88 9.17
N VAL A 132 -12.66 14.35 8.28
CA VAL A 132 -12.76 14.18 6.84
C VAL A 132 -11.94 12.97 6.43
N VAL A 133 -12.55 12.07 5.65
CA VAL A 133 -11.87 11.01 4.93
C VAL A 133 -11.50 11.53 3.55
N ASN A 134 -10.21 11.65 3.27
CA ASN A 134 -9.73 11.98 1.94
C ASN A 134 -9.66 10.70 1.11
N VAL A 135 -10.49 10.58 0.08
CA VAL A 135 -10.49 9.45 -0.86
C VAL A 135 -9.67 9.83 -2.08
N PHE A 136 -8.62 9.07 -2.38
CA PHE A 136 -7.80 9.30 -3.56
C PHE A 136 -8.37 8.59 -4.80
N PRO A 137 -8.17 9.13 -6.02
CA PRO A 137 -8.61 8.49 -7.25
C PRO A 137 -7.95 7.13 -7.44
N ASN A 138 -8.70 6.18 -8.01
CA ASN A 138 -8.21 4.85 -8.37
C ASN A 138 -6.95 4.96 -9.23
N THR A 139 -5.82 4.49 -8.70
CA THR A 139 -4.56 4.46 -9.45
C THR A 139 -4.43 3.11 -10.16
N HIS A 140 -4.22 3.15 -11.47
CA HIS A 140 -3.98 1.98 -12.30
C HIS A 140 -2.48 1.75 -12.38
N TYR A 141 -1.98 0.70 -11.72
CA TYR A 141 -0.56 0.35 -11.74
C TYR A 141 -0.32 -0.91 -12.57
N ASN A 142 0.63 -0.83 -13.50
CA ASN A 142 1.10 -1.96 -14.31
C ASN A 142 2.53 -2.30 -13.92
N HIS A 143 2.73 -3.42 -13.23
CA HIS A 143 4.08 -3.91 -12.92
C HIS A 143 4.53 -4.92 -13.97
N GLN A 144 5.71 -4.69 -14.57
CA GLN A 144 6.38 -5.59 -15.50
C GLN A 144 7.72 -6.00 -14.88
N GLU A 145 7.93 -7.28 -14.57
CA GLU A 145 9.29 -7.79 -14.33
C GLU A 145 9.97 -7.97 -15.70
N LYS A 146 11.19 -7.44 -15.84
CA LYS A 146 12.02 -7.57 -17.05
C LYS A 146 12.79 -8.89 -17.05
#